data_AF-F5RH32-F1
#
_entry.id   AF-F5RH32-F1
#
_cell.length_a   1.000
_cell.length_b   1.000
_cell.length_c   1.000
_cell.angle_alpha   90.00
_cell.angle_beta   90.00
_cell.angle_gamma   90.00
#
_symmetry.space_group_name_H-M   'P 1'
#
loop_
_entity.id
_entity.type
_entity.pdbx_description
1 polymer ?
#
loop_
_entity_poly.entity_id
_entity_poly.type
_entity_poly.pdbx_seq_one_letter_code
_entity_poly.pdbx_strand_id
1 'polypeptide(L)'
;MPRHAPPYHRTRPTALAAALLASATGLTACAHRPADVPGTPRKELVRAVTQDHRLISFNAGQPGRLLSDLKLSGLASGETVLGIDYRVAKGDLYALGSSGRVFRVDVGTGALTPVGTRPFAIPLEGRRFGFDFNPAADRIRIVSDAGQNLRAHPDSGELVDGSADQPGLQPDGQLQYADGDAHAGVAPQIVAAGYTYNKDNEKITTNYAIDAATGTLVRQGSVEGAQPVVSPNLGRLFTVGGLGVGPVTDAHFDIADLNNAALAALSTAGDASVQLYEIDLKSGRATRIGRVADGQPLRGIAIEP
;
A
#
# COMPACT_ATOMS: atom_id res chain seq x y z
N MET A 1 28.80 53.97 -85.95
CA MET A 1 27.63 54.16 -85.05
C MET A 1 27.79 53.21 -83.86
N PRO A 2 27.42 53.57 -82.62
CA PRO A 2 28.31 54.24 -81.66
C PRO A 2 28.63 53.43 -80.38
N ARG A 3 29.71 53.87 -79.71
CA ARG A 3 30.03 53.94 -78.25
C ARG A 3 29.36 52.94 -77.29
N HIS A 4 30.16 52.26 -76.46
CA HIS A 4 30.12 52.45 -75.00
C HIS A 4 31.29 51.78 -74.26
N ALA A 5 31.66 52.43 -73.14
CA ALA A 5 32.79 52.25 -72.23
C ALA A 5 32.78 50.93 -71.43
N PRO A 6 33.91 50.54 -70.79
CA PRO A 6 33.94 49.46 -69.79
C PRO A 6 33.24 49.93 -68.51
N PRO A 7 32.80 49.04 -67.58
CA PRO A 7 33.69 48.86 -66.43
C PRO A 7 33.52 47.62 -65.50
N TYR A 8 34.50 47.55 -64.59
CA TYR A 8 34.45 47.15 -63.17
C TYR A 8 34.17 45.69 -62.77
N HIS A 9 35.25 45.06 -62.28
CA HIS A 9 35.25 43.96 -61.32
C HIS A 9 34.22 44.20 -60.20
N ARG A 10 33.32 43.23 -59.99
CA ARG A 10 32.56 43.07 -58.75
C ARG A 10 33.09 41.87 -58.00
N THR A 11 33.89 42.14 -56.97
CA THR A 11 34.16 41.22 -55.87
C THR A 11 32.84 40.99 -55.12
N ARG A 12 32.48 39.72 -54.93
CA ARG A 12 31.33 39.32 -54.12
C ARG A 12 31.73 39.41 -52.63
N PRO A 13 30.96 40.09 -51.77
CA PRO A 13 31.19 40.02 -50.35
C PRO A 13 30.70 38.67 -49.80
N THR A 14 31.58 38.01 -49.05
CA THR A 14 31.28 36.88 -48.18
C THR A 14 30.26 37.30 -47.12
N ALA A 15 29.07 36.71 -47.15
CA ALA A 15 28.12 36.82 -46.04
C ALA A 15 28.54 35.84 -44.93
N LEU A 16 29.05 36.38 -43.82
CA LEU A 16 29.16 35.63 -42.57
C LEU A 16 27.73 35.43 -42.02
N ALA A 17 27.23 34.19 -42.07
CA ALA A 17 26.04 33.81 -41.32
C ALA A 17 26.45 33.61 -39.85
N ALA A 18 26.12 34.58 -38.99
CA ALA A 18 26.22 34.41 -37.55
C ALA A 18 25.07 33.50 -37.07
N ALA A 19 25.39 32.24 -36.78
CA ALA A 19 24.47 31.32 -36.11
C ALA A 19 24.37 31.70 -34.63
N LEU A 20 23.28 32.38 -34.26
CA LEU A 20 22.89 32.53 -32.85
C LEU A 20 22.38 31.18 -32.35
N LEU A 21 23.22 30.44 -31.62
CA LEU A 21 22.74 29.38 -30.72
C LEU A 21 22.03 30.04 -29.55
N ALA A 22 20.70 30.05 -29.57
CA ALA A 22 19.91 30.29 -28.38
C ALA A 22 19.98 29.04 -27.49
N SER A 23 20.90 29.04 -26.52
CA SER A 23 20.92 28.09 -25.43
C SER A 23 19.71 28.35 -24.53
N ALA A 24 18.61 27.65 -24.78
CA ALA A 24 17.48 27.59 -23.87
C ALA A 24 17.89 26.79 -22.63
N THR A 25 18.42 27.46 -21.61
CA THR A 25 18.56 26.89 -20.28
C THR A 25 17.15 26.69 -19.72
N GLY A 26 16.64 25.46 -19.82
CA GLY A 26 15.42 25.04 -19.15
C GLY A 26 15.64 25.09 -17.64
N LEU A 27 15.19 26.17 -17.01
CA LEU A 27 14.96 26.21 -15.57
C LEU A 27 13.81 25.24 -15.29
N THR A 28 14.13 23.98 -15.00
CA THR A 28 13.20 23.08 -14.31
C THR A 28 12.99 23.66 -12.92
N ALA A 29 11.99 24.53 -12.79
CA ALA A 29 11.46 24.90 -11.48
C ALA A 29 10.93 23.61 -10.85
N CYS A 30 11.65 23.09 -9.86
CA CYS A 30 11.12 22.08 -8.97
C CYS A 30 9.90 22.70 -8.30
N ALA A 31 8.71 22.49 -8.86
CA ALA A 31 7.45 22.96 -8.30
C ALA A 31 7.21 22.19 -6.99
N HIS A 32 7.75 22.72 -5.89
CA HIS A 32 7.55 22.16 -4.56
C HIS A 32 6.07 22.38 -4.21
N ARG A 33 5.26 21.31 -4.23
CA ARG A 33 3.86 21.41 -3.80
C ARG A 33 3.84 21.91 -2.35
N PRO A 34 3.10 22.99 -2.04
CA PRO A 34 2.98 23.47 -0.67
C PRO A 34 2.53 22.33 0.25
N ALA A 35 3.01 22.33 1.48
CA ALA A 35 2.52 21.40 2.49
C ALA A 35 1.01 21.62 2.72
N ASP A 36 0.28 20.54 3.01
CA ASP A 36 -1.11 20.67 3.43
C ASP A 36 -1.22 21.47 4.72
N VAL A 37 -2.32 22.20 4.88
CA VAL A 37 -2.68 22.79 6.17
C VAL A 37 -2.96 21.65 7.16
N PRO A 38 -2.28 21.56 8.31
CA PRO A 38 -2.51 20.48 9.26
C PRO A 38 -3.96 20.48 9.75
N GLY A 39 -4.60 19.31 9.73
CA GLY A 39 -5.92 19.11 10.33
C GLY A 39 -5.86 19.06 11.86
N THR A 40 -7.03 18.84 12.46
CA THR A 40 -7.14 18.57 13.91
C THR A 40 -6.56 17.18 14.20
N PRO A 41 -5.76 17.00 15.26
CA PRO A 41 -5.31 15.68 15.68
C PRO A 41 -6.48 14.71 15.91
N ARG A 42 -6.29 13.47 15.47
CA ARG A 42 -7.22 12.36 15.69
C ARG A 42 -6.71 11.44 16.82
N LYS A 43 -7.50 10.42 17.19
CA LYS A 43 -7.07 9.45 18.22
C LYS A 43 -6.02 8.49 17.68
N GLU A 44 -6.07 8.20 16.39
CA GLU A 44 -5.24 7.21 15.73
C GLU A 44 -3.81 7.76 15.53
N LEU A 45 -2.84 7.06 16.12
CA LEU A 45 -1.42 7.18 15.78
C LEU A 45 -1.10 6.11 14.75
N VAL A 46 -0.35 6.48 13.72
CA VAL A 46 -0.05 5.60 12.60
C VAL A 46 1.46 5.43 12.50
N ARG A 47 1.89 4.18 12.38
CA ARG A 47 3.22 3.78 11.92
C ARG A 47 3.18 3.57 10.42
N ALA A 48 4.25 3.94 9.73
CA ALA A 48 4.43 3.60 8.32
C ALA A 48 5.87 3.22 8.04
N VAL A 49 6.06 2.32 7.07
CA VAL A 49 7.40 2.02 6.55
C VAL A 49 7.56 2.70 5.19
N THR A 50 8.57 3.54 5.03
CA THR A 50 8.88 4.17 3.75
C THR A 50 9.62 3.21 2.82
N GLN A 51 9.64 3.51 1.52
CA GLN A 51 10.41 2.73 0.54
C GLN A 51 11.91 2.65 0.87
N ASP A 52 12.47 3.66 1.55
CA ASP A 52 13.86 3.71 2.01
C ASP A 52 14.10 2.99 3.35
N HIS A 53 13.15 2.15 3.77
CA HIS A 53 13.20 1.35 5.00
C HIS A 53 13.35 2.20 6.26
N ARG A 54 12.49 3.20 6.40
CA ARG A 54 12.37 3.99 7.63
C ARG A 54 11.00 3.76 8.26
N LEU A 55 10.97 3.45 9.56
CA LEU A 55 9.76 3.41 10.37
C LEU A 55 9.47 4.83 10.85
N ILE A 56 8.47 5.44 10.25
CA ILE A 56 7.98 6.76 10.63
C ILE A 56 6.70 6.61 11.46
N SER A 57 6.38 7.65 12.23
CA SER A 57 5.06 7.76 12.88
C SER A 57 4.48 9.16 12.76
N PHE A 58 3.16 9.24 12.76
CA PHE A 58 2.42 10.49 12.70
C PHE A 58 1.04 10.33 13.32
N ASN A 59 0.39 11.44 13.65
CA ASN A 59 -1.03 11.43 14.00
C ASN A 59 -1.88 11.42 12.72
N ALA A 60 -2.93 10.60 12.67
CA ALA A 60 -3.76 10.45 11.46
C ALA A 60 -4.41 11.76 10.99
N GLY A 61 -4.67 12.72 11.88
CA GLY A 61 -5.19 14.05 11.52
C GLY A 61 -4.14 15.03 10.98
N GLN A 62 -2.85 14.69 11.13
CA GLN A 62 -1.72 15.52 10.74
C GLN A 62 -0.62 14.67 10.05
N PRO A 63 -0.94 13.95 8.95
CA PRO A 63 -0.04 12.96 8.37
C PRO A 63 1.27 13.53 7.81
N GLY A 64 1.32 14.84 7.53
CA GLY A 64 2.53 15.54 7.10
C GLY A 64 3.52 15.86 8.23
N ARG A 65 3.16 15.66 9.50
CA ARG A 65 4.00 15.97 10.68
C ARG A 65 4.47 14.69 11.35
N LEU A 66 5.74 14.34 11.14
CA LEU A 66 6.35 13.18 11.77
C LEU A 66 6.53 13.37 13.28
N LEU A 67 6.25 12.31 14.03
CA LEU A 67 6.49 12.19 15.47
C LEU A 67 7.76 11.40 15.76
N SER A 68 8.12 10.46 14.89
CA SER A 68 9.40 9.76 14.91
C SER A 68 9.81 9.34 13.50
N ASP A 69 11.11 9.10 13.33
CA ASP A 69 11.69 8.61 12.09
C ASP A 69 12.95 7.76 12.38
N LEU A 70 12.78 6.43 12.31
CA LEU A 70 13.81 5.45 12.66
C LEU A 70 14.22 4.65 11.41
N LYS A 71 15.53 4.43 11.22
CA LYS A 71 16.00 3.53 10.17
C LYS A 71 15.77 2.08 10.59
N LEU A 72 15.18 1.28 9.70
CA LEU A 72 15.04 -0.14 9.93
C LEU A 72 16.39 -0.87 9.84
N SER A 73 16.57 -1.88 10.69
CA SER A 73 17.77 -2.73 10.70
C SER A 73 17.39 -4.20 10.93
N GLY A 74 18.28 -5.14 10.57
CA GLY A 74 18.05 -6.58 10.74
C GLY A 74 17.54 -7.31 9.49
N LEU A 75 17.19 -6.59 8.42
CA LEU A 75 16.90 -7.19 7.11
C LEU A 75 18.19 -7.74 6.46
N ALA A 76 18.06 -8.85 5.74
CA ALA A 76 19.16 -9.36 4.92
C ALA A 76 19.48 -8.39 3.76
N SER A 77 20.67 -8.53 3.16
CA SER A 77 21.04 -7.72 2.00
C SER A 77 20.07 -7.93 0.84
N GLY A 78 19.47 -6.83 0.35
CA GLY A 78 18.46 -6.86 -0.72
C GLY A 78 17.04 -7.23 -0.26
N GLU A 79 16.85 -7.57 1.02
CA GLU A 79 15.52 -7.80 1.58
C GLU A 79 14.80 -6.47 1.85
N THR A 80 13.49 -6.44 1.58
CA THR A 80 12.62 -5.28 1.75
C THR A 80 11.41 -5.64 2.59
N VAL A 81 10.85 -4.66 3.30
CA VAL A 81 9.52 -4.82 3.93
C VAL A 81 8.43 -4.74 2.86
N LEU A 82 7.38 -5.56 2.99
CA LEU A 82 6.23 -5.65 2.09
C LEU A 82 4.89 -5.29 2.75
N GLY A 83 4.85 -5.19 4.08
CA GLY A 83 3.67 -4.87 4.87
C GLY A 83 4.00 -4.83 6.36
N ILE A 84 3.21 -4.11 7.14
CA ILE A 84 3.31 -4.07 8.60
C ILE A 84 1.91 -4.10 9.21
N ASP A 85 1.77 -4.67 10.40
CA ASP A 85 0.53 -4.56 11.20
C ASP A 85 0.79 -4.95 12.67
N TYR A 86 -0.06 -4.44 13.58
CA TYR A 86 -0.03 -4.75 15.00
C TYR A 86 -0.81 -6.03 15.33
N ARG A 87 -0.19 -6.90 16.12
CA ARG A 87 -0.95 -7.89 16.89
C ARG A 87 -1.53 -7.21 18.13
N VAL A 88 -2.72 -6.64 18.02
CA VAL A 88 -3.35 -5.82 19.08
C VAL A 88 -3.38 -6.52 20.44
N ALA A 89 -3.63 -7.83 20.48
CA ALA A 89 -3.64 -8.61 21.72
C ALA A 89 -2.31 -8.58 22.52
N LYS A 90 -1.19 -8.22 21.88
CA LYS A 90 0.14 -8.10 22.51
C LYS A 90 0.76 -6.70 22.39
N GLY A 91 0.21 -5.82 21.54
CA GLY A 91 0.79 -4.50 21.26
C GLY A 91 2.09 -4.55 20.45
N ASP A 92 2.40 -5.70 19.84
CA ASP A 92 3.63 -5.91 19.07
C ASP A 92 3.41 -5.56 17.60
N LEU A 93 4.30 -4.77 16.99
CA LEU A 93 4.32 -4.50 15.56
C LEU A 93 5.03 -5.63 14.81
N TYR A 94 4.45 -6.11 13.72
CA TYR A 94 5.05 -7.10 12.84
C TYR A 94 5.28 -6.54 11.44
N ALA A 95 6.20 -7.16 10.70
CA ALA A 95 6.47 -6.87 9.31
C ALA A 95 6.58 -8.15 8.47
N LEU A 96 6.18 -8.05 7.20
CA LEU A 96 6.47 -9.05 6.17
C LEU A 96 7.74 -8.66 5.41
N GLY A 97 8.73 -9.53 5.36
CA GLY A 97 9.91 -9.37 4.51
C GLY A 97 9.75 -10.05 3.15
N SER A 98 10.40 -9.51 2.12
CA SER A 98 10.40 -10.06 0.75
C SER A 98 11.05 -11.43 0.63
N SER A 99 11.77 -11.88 1.66
CA SER A 99 12.28 -13.25 1.75
C SER A 99 11.21 -14.29 2.11
N GLY A 100 9.97 -13.88 2.35
CA GLY A 100 8.92 -14.77 2.88
C GLY A 100 9.11 -15.05 4.37
N ARG A 101 9.46 -14.01 5.15
CA ARG A 101 9.62 -14.10 6.60
C ARG A 101 8.75 -13.07 7.30
N VAL A 102 8.24 -13.46 8.46
CA VAL A 102 7.61 -12.53 9.40
C VAL A 102 8.67 -12.03 10.37
N PHE A 103 8.63 -10.75 10.71
CA PHE A 103 9.50 -10.12 11.70
C PHE A 103 8.65 -9.46 12.77
N ARG A 104 9.16 -9.42 14.00
CA ARG A 104 8.75 -8.43 15.01
C ARG A 104 9.58 -7.17 14.84
N VAL A 105 8.96 -6.02 15.03
CA VAL A 105 9.58 -4.70 14.91
C VAL A 105 9.64 -4.05 16.28
N ASP A 106 10.84 -3.72 16.74
CA ASP A 106 11.02 -2.86 17.90
C ASP A 106 10.75 -1.41 17.50
N VAL A 107 9.65 -0.85 18.00
CA VAL A 107 9.18 0.49 17.61
C VAL A 107 10.00 1.64 18.23
N GLY A 108 10.86 1.34 19.21
CA GLY A 108 11.77 2.32 19.83
C GLY A 108 13.10 2.46 19.10
N THR A 109 13.54 1.42 18.41
CA THR A 109 14.85 1.34 17.76
C THR A 109 14.79 1.11 16.24
N GLY A 110 13.68 0.58 15.73
CA GLY A 110 13.53 0.15 14.34
C GLY A 110 14.17 -1.21 14.02
N ALA A 111 14.58 -2.00 15.03
CA ALA A 111 15.18 -3.31 14.82
C ALA A 111 14.13 -4.36 14.45
N LEU A 112 14.37 -5.12 13.37
CA LEU A 112 13.57 -6.29 12.99
C LEU A 112 14.21 -7.58 13.50
N THR A 113 13.40 -8.41 14.16
CA THR A 113 13.79 -9.76 14.60
C THR A 113 12.94 -10.80 13.91
N PRO A 114 13.52 -11.80 13.22
CA PRO A 114 12.74 -12.82 12.51
C PRO A 114 11.92 -13.64 13.49
N VAL A 115 10.69 -13.94 13.10
CA VAL A 115 9.81 -14.89 13.77
C VAL A 115 10.05 -16.27 13.14
N GLY A 116 10.33 -17.26 13.97
CA GLY A 116 10.69 -18.59 13.49
C GLY A 116 12.11 -18.66 12.92
N THR A 117 12.45 -19.81 12.34
CA THR A 117 13.82 -20.10 11.86
C THR A 117 13.92 -20.17 10.34
N ARG A 118 12.82 -20.39 9.63
CA ARG A 118 12.79 -20.62 8.18
C ARG A 118 11.91 -19.61 7.46
N PRO A 119 12.16 -19.33 6.17
CA PRO A 119 11.20 -18.66 5.33
C PRO A 119 9.96 -19.53 5.11
N PHE A 120 8.91 -18.93 4.56
CA PHE A 120 7.71 -19.62 4.12
C PHE A 120 8.05 -20.74 3.12
N ALA A 121 7.37 -21.87 3.28
CA ALA A 121 7.52 -23.01 2.38
C ALA A 121 6.81 -22.79 1.03
N ILE A 122 5.85 -21.87 0.97
CA ILE A 122 5.23 -21.38 -0.27
C ILE A 122 5.81 -19.97 -0.53
N PRO A 123 6.43 -19.70 -1.69
CA PRO A 123 6.94 -18.38 -2.03
C PRO A 123 5.85 -17.31 -2.11
N LEU A 124 6.22 -16.07 -1.83
CA LEU A 124 5.34 -14.92 -2.08
C LEU A 124 5.24 -14.65 -3.58
N GLU A 125 4.02 -14.44 -4.06
CA GLU A 125 3.71 -14.16 -5.47
C GLU A 125 3.11 -12.77 -5.60
N GLY A 126 3.56 -11.99 -6.58
CA GLY A 126 3.10 -10.62 -6.80
C GLY A 126 4.12 -9.55 -6.41
N ARG A 127 3.68 -8.29 -6.45
CA ARG A 127 4.51 -7.09 -6.23
C ARG A 127 4.00 -6.23 -5.08
N ARG A 128 2.71 -6.28 -4.78
CA ARG A 128 2.05 -5.51 -3.72
C ARG A 128 1.25 -6.46 -2.84
N PHE A 129 1.21 -6.17 -1.55
CA PHE A 129 0.72 -7.09 -0.54
C PHE A 129 -0.15 -6.39 0.50
N GLY A 130 -1.26 -7.02 0.87
CA GLY A 130 -1.92 -6.78 2.14
C GLY A 130 -1.35 -7.71 3.21
N PHE A 131 -1.11 -7.17 4.40
CA PHE A 131 -0.59 -7.89 5.56
C PHE A 131 -1.31 -7.37 6.80
N ASP A 132 -2.11 -8.22 7.46
CA ASP A 132 -2.99 -7.76 8.53
C ASP A 132 -3.35 -8.89 9.50
N PHE A 133 -3.48 -8.60 10.79
CA PHE A 133 -3.89 -9.52 11.82
C PHE A 133 -5.41 -9.65 11.86
N ASN A 134 -5.88 -10.90 11.78
CA ASN A 134 -7.24 -11.21 12.18
C ASN A 134 -7.29 -11.35 13.71
N PRO A 135 -7.93 -10.42 14.45
CA PRO A 135 -7.93 -10.48 15.92
C PRO A 135 -8.72 -11.66 16.48
N ALA A 136 -9.73 -12.18 15.76
CA ALA A 136 -10.51 -13.33 16.22
C ALA A 136 -9.76 -14.67 16.02
N ALA A 137 -9.01 -14.79 14.92
CA ALA A 137 -8.28 -16.02 14.61
C ALA A 137 -6.85 -16.02 15.18
N ASP A 138 -6.34 -14.86 15.56
CA ASP A 138 -4.95 -14.63 15.94
C ASP A 138 -3.98 -15.16 14.86
N ARG A 139 -4.28 -14.80 13.61
CA ARG A 139 -3.50 -15.18 12.42
C ARG A 139 -3.25 -13.95 11.56
N ILE A 140 -2.10 -13.95 10.92
CA ILE A 140 -1.74 -12.95 9.93
C ILE A 140 -2.34 -13.39 8.60
N ARG A 141 -3.10 -12.53 7.94
CA ARG A 141 -3.52 -12.68 6.54
C ARG A 141 -2.49 -12.01 5.64
N ILE A 142 -2.12 -12.69 4.57
CA ILE A 142 -1.25 -12.16 3.52
C ILE A 142 -1.97 -12.35 2.20
N VAL A 143 -2.19 -11.25 1.48
CA VAL A 143 -2.85 -11.23 0.16
C VAL A 143 -1.98 -10.46 -0.82
N SER A 144 -2.11 -10.73 -2.12
CA SER A 144 -1.31 -10.02 -3.11
C SER A 144 -2.04 -9.68 -4.40
N ASP A 145 -1.42 -8.79 -5.18
CA ASP A 145 -1.91 -8.39 -6.50
C ASP A 145 -1.77 -9.47 -7.59
N ALA A 146 -1.23 -10.64 -7.23
CA ALA A 146 -1.27 -11.85 -8.04
C ALA A 146 -2.44 -12.79 -7.69
N GLY A 147 -3.31 -12.38 -6.76
CA GLY A 147 -4.44 -13.19 -6.29
C GLY A 147 -4.06 -14.23 -5.23
N GLN A 148 -2.84 -14.17 -4.69
CA GLN A 148 -2.39 -15.07 -3.63
C GLN A 148 -3.12 -14.76 -2.32
N ASN A 149 -3.44 -15.81 -1.56
CA ASN A 149 -4.10 -15.73 -0.25
C ASN A 149 -3.41 -16.73 0.69
N LEU A 150 -2.82 -16.25 1.77
CA LEU A 150 -2.10 -17.05 2.74
C LEU A 150 -2.48 -16.63 4.15
N ARG A 151 -2.23 -17.53 5.10
CA ARG A 151 -2.21 -17.22 6.53
C ARG A 151 -0.89 -17.63 7.14
N ALA A 152 -0.39 -16.86 8.10
CA ALA A 152 0.79 -17.20 8.90
C ALA A 152 0.47 -17.18 10.40
N HIS A 153 1.17 -18.02 11.16
CA HIS A 153 1.09 -18.05 12.62
C HIS A 153 2.07 -17.03 13.22
N PRO A 154 1.62 -16.08 14.05
CA PRO A 154 2.47 -14.97 14.51
C PRO A 154 3.57 -15.36 15.49
N ASP A 155 3.41 -16.49 16.20
CA ASP A 155 4.44 -16.98 17.13
C ASP A 155 5.49 -17.91 16.49
N SER A 156 5.14 -18.65 15.42
CA SER A 156 6.09 -19.57 14.75
C SER A 156 6.65 -19.02 13.44
N GLY A 157 5.97 -18.06 12.81
CA GLY A 157 6.35 -17.54 11.49
C GLY A 157 6.06 -18.52 10.35
N GLU A 158 5.36 -19.63 10.62
CA GLU A 158 5.03 -20.63 9.62
C GLU A 158 3.67 -20.34 8.97
N LEU A 159 3.51 -20.75 7.72
CA LEU A 159 2.22 -20.69 7.03
C LEU A 159 1.23 -21.68 7.64
N VAL A 160 -0.03 -21.28 7.66
CA VAL A 160 -1.16 -22.14 8.06
C VAL A 160 -1.68 -22.84 6.81
N ASP A 161 -1.88 -24.14 6.92
CA ASP A 161 -2.45 -24.95 5.85
C ASP A 161 -3.89 -24.54 5.51
N GLY A 162 -4.15 -24.31 4.23
CA GLY A 162 -5.46 -23.97 3.68
C GLY A 162 -6.43 -25.16 3.61
N SER A 163 -5.91 -26.38 3.51
CA SER A 163 -6.73 -27.58 3.26
C SER A 163 -6.18 -28.79 4.03
N ALA A 164 -6.61 -28.94 5.29
CA ALA A 164 -6.14 -30.02 6.17
C ALA A 164 -6.49 -31.45 5.69
N ASP A 165 -7.39 -31.58 4.71
CA ASP A 165 -7.77 -32.82 4.03
C ASP A 165 -6.85 -33.19 2.87
N GLN A 166 -5.96 -32.28 2.44
CA GLN A 166 -4.98 -32.54 1.39
C GLN A 166 -3.58 -32.77 1.97
N PRO A 167 -2.77 -33.68 1.40
CA PRO A 167 -1.40 -33.87 1.84
C PRO A 167 -0.51 -32.63 1.59
N GLY A 168 0.16 -32.18 2.64
CA GLY A 168 1.16 -31.11 2.58
C GLY A 168 0.57 -29.70 2.66
N LEU A 169 1.43 -28.71 2.89
CA LEU A 169 1.03 -27.31 3.06
C LEU A 169 0.42 -26.73 1.77
N GLN A 170 -0.84 -26.30 1.83
CA GLN A 170 -1.52 -25.59 0.74
C GLN A 170 -1.70 -24.10 1.06
N PRO A 171 -1.73 -23.22 0.04
CA PRO A 171 -2.25 -21.86 0.21
C PRO A 171 -3.76 -21.89 0.53
N ASP A 172 -4.30 -20.76 1.01
CA ASP A 172 -5.76 -20.57 1.03
C ASP A 172 -6.30 -20.44 -0.41
N GLY A 173 -7.63 -20.47 -0.56
CA GLY A 173 -8.26 -20.29 -1.87
C GLY A 173 -7.84 -18.98 -2.54
N GLN A 174 -7.51 -19.05 -3.83
CA GLN A 174 -7.11 -17.88 -4.62
C GLN A 174 -8.18 -16.79 -4.58
N LEU A 175 -7.73 -15.54 -4.59
CA LEU A 175 -8.61 -14.37 -4.56
C LEU A 175 -9.37 -14.27 -5.88
N GLN A 176 -10.69 -14.29 -5.79
CA GLN A 176 -11.58 -14.13 -6.93
C GLN A 176 -12.91 -13.51 -6.47
N TYR A 177 -13.50 -12.69 -7.34
CA TYR A 177 -14.86 -12.23 -7.12
C TYR A 177 -15.85 -13.39 -7.10
N ALA A 178 -16.80 -13.32 -6.17
CA ALA A 178 -17.86 -14.30 -6.05
C ALA A 178 -18.81 -14.25 -7.26
N ASP A 179 -19.47 -15.37 -7.51
CA ASP A 179 -20.50 -15.44 -8.56
C ASP A 179 -21.62 -14.44 -8.27
N GLY A 180 -22.00 -13.66 -9.30
CA GLY A 180 -23.00 -12.61 -9.18
C GLY A 180 -22.51 -11.28 -8.59
N ASP A 181 -21.23 -11.18 -8.18
CA ASP A 181 -20.62 -9.90 -7.87
C ASP A 181 -20.50 -9.02 -9.12
N ALA A 182 -20.51 -7.69 -8.93
CA ALA A 182 -20.37 -6.72 -10.03
C ALA A 182 -19.07 -6.88 -10.83
N HIS A 183 -18.02 -7.44 -10.22
CA HIS A 183 -16.73 -7.71 -10.86
C HIS A 183 -16.45 -9.21 -11.05
N ALA A 184 -17.48 -10.06 -11.03
CA ALA A 184 -17.33 -11.49 -11.32
C ALA A 184 -16.59 -11.73 -12.65
N GLY A 185 -15.58 -12.60 -12.63
CA GLY A 185 -14.73 -12.90 -13.80
C GLY A 185 -13.58 -11.92 -14.04
N VAL A 186 -13.50 -10.79 -13.31
CA VAL A 186 -12.33 -9.91 -13.31
C VAL A 186 -11.26 -10.50 -12.37
N ALA A 187 -10.01 -10.55 -12.82
CA ALA A 187 -8.90 -10.94 -11.96
C ALA A 187 -8.59 -9.78 -10.98
N PRO A 188 -8.73 -9.99 -9.66
CA PRO A 188 -8.49 -8.93 -8.69
C PRO A 188 -7.01 -8.63 -8.54
N GLN A 189 -6.67 -7.38 -8.20
CA GLN A 189 -5.34 -6.97 -7.77
C GLN A 189 -5.43 -6.44 -6.33
N ILE A 190 -5.52 -7.36 -5.36
CA ILE A 190 -5.62 -6.99 -3.94
C ILE A 190 -4.27 -6.51 -3.43
N VAL A 191 -4.20 -5.24 -3.05
CA VAL A 191 -2.94 -4.58 -2.67
C VAL A 191 -2.86 -4.23 -1.18
N ALA A 192 -3.99 -4.29 -0.47
CA ALA A 192 -4.07 -4.01 0.96
C ALA A 192 -5.25 -4.78 1.60
N ALA A 193 -5.17 -5.09 2.89
CA ALA A 193 -6.21 -5.77 3.66
C ALA A 193 -6.26 -5.21 5.08
N GLY A 194 -7.43 -5.30 5.73
CA GLY A 194 -7.67 -4.83 7.09
C GLY A 194 -8.83 -5.59 7.75
N TYR A 195 -8.74 -5.92 9.03
CA TYR A 195 -9.80 -6.56 9.81
C TYR A 195 -10.49 -5.60 10.76
N THR A 196 -11.82 -5.69 10.84
CA THR A 196 -12.58 -5.03 11.90
C THR A 196 -12.43 -5.72 13.24
N TYR A 197 -12.69 -4.96 14.31
CA TYR A 197 -12.75 -5.41 15.69
C TYR A 197 -14.18 -5.31 16.20
N ASN A 198 -14.83 -6.46 16.37
CA ASN A 198 -16.18 -6.51 16.93
C ASN A 198 -16.14 -6.34 18.45
N LYS A 199 -16.88 -5.37 18.97
CA LYS A 199 -16.89 -5.02 20.41
C LYS A 199 -17.87 -5.84 21.24
N ASP A 200 -18.82 -6.51 20.60
CA ASP A 200 -19.84 -7.34 21.26
C ASP A 200 -19.46 -8.83 21.25
N ASN A 201 -18.67 -9.26 20.26
CA ASN A 201 -18.23 -10.64 20.08
C ASN A 201 -16.84 -10.70 19.43
N GLU A 202 -15.81 -10.84 20.24
CA GLU A 202 -14.40 -10.92 19.81
C GLU A 202 -14.07 -12.11 18.89
N LYS A 203 -14.99 -13.06 18.71
CA LYS A 203 -14.79 -14.26 17.87
C LYS A 203 -15.15 -14.04 16.40
N ILE A 204 -15.65 -12.86 16.04
CA ILE A 204 -16.02 -12.53 14.66
C ILE A 204 -15.34 -11.25 14.21
N THR A 205 -14.95 -11.24 12.95
CA THR A 205 -14.30 -10.11 12.27
C THR A 205 -14.79 -10.04 10.83
N THR A 206 -14.73 -8.87 10.21
CA THR A 206 -14.93 -8.67 8.77
C THR A 206 -13.58 -8.35 8.15
N ASN A 207 -13.19 -9.07 7.10
CA ASN A 207 -12.00 -8.75 6.33
C ASN A 207 -12.37 -7.82 5.17
N TYR A 208 -11.76 -6.65 5.14
CA TYR A 208 -11.82 -5.71 4.03
C TYR A 208 -10.49 -5.71 3.27
N ALA A 209 -10.55 -5.34 2.00
CA ALA A 209 -9.38 -5.23 1.14
C ALA A 209 -9.57 -4.13 0.09
N ILE A 210 -8.46 -3.65 -0.46
CA ILE A 210 -8.46 -2.70 -1.58
C ILE A 210 -8.02 -3.42 -2.85
N ASP A 211 -8.90 -3.41 -3.86
CA ASP A 211 -8.57 -3.88 -5.21
C ASP A 211 -8.13 -2.69 -6.08
N ALA A 212 -6.86 -2.72 -6.49
CA ALA A 212 -6.30 -1.69 -7.36
C ALA A 212 -6.79 -1.79 -8.82
N ALA A 213 -7.21 -2.98 -9.27
CA ALA A 213 -7.67 -3.18 -10.65
C ALA A 213 -8.99 -2.45 -10.90
N THR A 214 -9.88 -2.45 -9.91
CA THR A 214 -11.22 -1.85 -9.99
C THR A 214 -11.32 -0.53 -9.21
N GLY A 215 -10.35 -0.22 -8.35
CA GLY A 215 -10.38 0.98 -7.50
C GLY A 215 -11.47 0.92 -6.44
N THR A 216 -11.75 -0.27 -5.91
CA THR A 216 -12.85 -0.52 -4.96
C THR A 216 -12.37 -1.02 -3.61
N LEU A 217 -13.15 -0.69 -2.58
CA LEU A 217 -13.17 -1.46 -1.34
C LEU A 217 -13.98 -2.74 -1.58
N VAL A 218 -13.42 -3.86 -1.15
CA VAL A 218 -14.06 -5.18 -1.19
C VAL A 218 -14.06 -5.80 0.20
N ARG A 219 -14.94 -6.78 0.43
CA ARG A 219 -14.87 -7.72 1.55
C ARG A 219 -14.34 -9.05 1.05
N GLN A 220 -13.47 -9.69 1.81
CA GLN A 220 -13.06 -11.08 1.58
C GLN A 220 -13.85 -11.96 2.55
N GLY A 221 -14.84 -12.69 2.04
CA GLY A 221 -15.82 -13.41 2.85
C GLY A 221 -17.03 -12.58 3.27
N SER A 222 -17.81 -13.12 4.20
CA SER A 222 -19.03 -12.49 4.71
C SER A 222 -18.75 -11.42 5.76
N VAL A 223 -19.64 -10.42 5.87
CA VAL A 223 -19.66 -9.50 7.01
C VAL A 223 -20.02 -10.26 8.29
N GLU A 224 -19.53 -9.78 9.43
CA GLU A 224 -19.89 -10.26 10.76
C GLU A 224 -21.41 -10.49 10.93
N GLY A 225 -21.77 -11.65 11.48
CA GLY A 225 -23.17 -12.02 11.74
C GLY A 225 -23.99 -12.47 10.53
N ALA A 226 -23.49 -12.32 9.30
CA ALA A 226 -24.21 -12.77 8.10
C ALA A 226 -24.31 -14.30 8.00
N GLN A 227 -25.38 -14.78 7.37
CA GLN A 227 -25.62 -16.20 7.07
C GLN A 227 -26.05 -16.37 5.60
N PRO A 228 -25.51 -17.38 4.88
CA PRO A 228 -24.46 -18.30 5.32
C PRO A 228 -23.10 -17.60 5.50
N VAL A 229 -22.29 -18.09 6.44
CA VAL A 229 -20.92 -17.59 6.64
C VAL A 229 -20.05 -18.00 5.47
N VAL A 230 -19.31 -17.03 4.90
CA VAL A 230 -18.29 -17.28 3.88
C VAL A 230 -16.93 -16.96 4.50
N SER A 231 -16.13 -18.00 4.73
CA SER A 231 -14.79 -17.84 5.29
C SER A 231 -13.88 -17.04 4.32
N PRO A 232 -13.10 -16.07 4.81
CA PRO A 232 -12.11 -15.39 3.98
C PRO A 232 -11.06 -16.36 3.39
N ASN A 233 -10.83 -17.52 4.01
CA ASN A 233 -9.88 -18.53 3.52
C ASN A 233 -10.31 -19.13 2.16
N LEU A 234 -11.56 -18.95 1.75
CA LEU A 234 -12.04 -19.38 0.42
C LEU A 234 -11.66 -18.38 -0.69
N GLY A 235 -11.05 -17.24 -0.35
CA GLY A 235 -10.62 -16.22 -1.30
C GLY A 235 -11.76 -15.50 -2.04
N ARG A 236 -13.01 -15.60 -1.53
CA ARG A 236 -14.18 -15.01 -2.20
C ARG A 236 -14.31 -13.54 -1.87
N LEU A 237 -14.31 -12.70 -2.91
CA LEU A 237 -14.43 -11.25 -2.81
C LEU A 237 -15.85 -10.78 -3.14
N PHE A 238 -16.33 -9.81 -2.38
CA PHE A 238 -17.61 -9.13 -2.56
C PHE A 238 -17.38 -7.62 -2.58
N THR A 239 -17.78 -6.96 -3.66
CA THR A 239 -17.63 -5.51 -3.84
C THR A 239 -18.44 -4.75 -2.79
N VAL A 240 -17.81 -3.77 -2.13
CA VAL A 240 -18.50 -2.82 -1.23
C VAL A 240 -18.83 -1.55 -2.00
N GLY A 241 -17.85 -0.97 -2.67
CA GLY A 241 -18.03 0.22 -3.51
C GLY A 241 -16.71 0.86 -3.91
N GLY A 242 -16.79 1.82 -4.84
CA GLY A 242 -15.63 2.53 -5.36
C GLY A 242 -15.04 3.52 -4.37
N LEU A 243 -13.69 3.59 -4.32
CA LEU A 243 -12.95 4.53 -3.48
C LEU A 243 -13.19 5.99 -3.90
N GLY A 244 -13.43 6.24 -5.19
CA GLY A 244 -13.66 7.58 -5.73
C GLY A 244 -12.39 8.43 -5.90
N VAL A 245 -11.21 7.80 -5.88
CA VAL A 245 -9.89 8.49 -5.98
C VAL A 245 -9.24 8.38 -7.36
N GLY A 246 -9.88 7.69 -8.31
CA GLY A 246 -9.29 7.34 -9.61
C GLY A 246 -8.48 6.04 -9.56
N PRO A 247 -7.71 5.72 -10.62
CA PRO A 247 -6.94 4.48 -10.71
C PRO A 247 -5.86 4.41 -9.62
N VAL A 248 -5.98 3.43 -8.72
CA VAL A 248 -5.04 3.20 -7.62
C VAL A 248 -3.78 2.52 -8.17
N THR A 249 -2.61 3.05 -7.82
CA THR A 249 -1.31 2.45 -8.18
C THR A 249 -0.69 1.68 -7.03
N ASP A 250 -0.93 2.11 -5.79
CA ASP A 250 -0.53 1.41 -4.58
C ASP A 250 -1.43 1.81 -3.40
N ALA A 251 -1.56 0.93 -2.42
CA ALA A 251 -2.35 1.15 -1.23
C ALA A 251 -1.78 0.40 -0.02
N HIS A 252 -1.94 1.00 1.16
CA HIS A 252 -1.76 0.35 2.45
C HIS A 252 -2.96 0.71 3.32
N PHE A 253 -3.52 -0.26 4.03
CA PHE A 253 -4.82 -0.13 4.66
C PHE A 253 -4.79 -0.80 6.02
N ASP A 254 -5.41 -0.17 7.00
CA ASP A 254 -5.58 -0.73 8.34
C ASP A 254 -6.85 -0.16 8.99
N ILE A 255 -7.42 -0.90 9.95
CA ILE A 255 -8.65 -0.58 10.66
C ILE A 255 -8.36 -0.56 12.15
N ALA A 256 -8.54 0.62 12.77
CA ALA A 256 -8.26 0.83 14.18
C ALA A 256 -9.14 -0.06 15.08
N ASP A 257 -8.55 -0.66 16.11
CA ASP A 257 -9.26 -1.54 17.02
C ASP A 257 -10.34 -0.79 17.80
N LEU A 258 -10.07 0.43 18.29
CA LEU A 258 -10.93 1.15 19.23
C LEU A 258 -12.31 1.49 18.66
N ASN A 259 -12.36 1.94 17.41
CA ASN A 259 -13.55 2.52 16.79
C ASN A 259 -13.82 2.05 15.35
N ASN A 260 -13.02 1.11 14.83
CA ASN A 260 -13.03 0.70 13.42
C ASN A 260 -12.83 1.86 12.44
N ALA A 261 -12.08 2.90 12.83
CA ALA A 261 -11.63 3.93 11.88
C ALA A 261 -10.70 3.27 10.85
N ALA A 262 -11.14 3.27 9.60
CA ALA A 262 -10.42 2.63 8.51
C ALA A 262 -9.59 3.68 7.75
N LEU A 263 -8.27 3.51 7.75
CA LEU A 263 -7.33 4.44 7.14
C LEU A 263 -6.60 3.76 5.98
N ALA A 264 -6.49 4.48 4.86
CA ALA A 264 -5.72 4.02 3.70
C ALA A 264 -4.68 5.07 3.28
N ALA A 265 -3.43 4.68 3.13
CA ALA A 265 -2.41 5.45 2.44
C ALA A 265 -2.37 5.03 0.98
N LEU A 266 -2.74 5.92 0.05
CA LEU A 266 -2.92 5.62 -1.36
C LEU A 266 -2.02 6.48 -2.25
N SER A 267 -1.57 5.89 -3.35
CA SER A 267 -1.09 6.61 -4.53
C SER A 267 -1.97 6.27 -5.74
N THR A 268 -2.09 7.20 -6.69
CA THR A 268 -2.94 7.03 -7.87
C THR A 268 -2.18 7.39 -9.14
N ALA A 269 -2.72 6.99 -10.30
CA ALA A 269 -2.16 7.39 -11.59
C ALA A 269 -2.16 8.93 -11.80
N GLY A 270 -3.07 9.66 -11.13
CA GLY A 270 -3.14 11.13 -11.18
C GLY A 270 -2.28 11.84 -10.14
N ASP A 271 -1.89 11.14 -9.06
CA ASP A 271 -1.02 11.66 -8.01
C ASP A 271 -0.19 10.54 -7.39
N ALA A 272 1.09 10.50 -7.75
CA ALA A 272 2.05 9.53 -7.23
C ALA A 272 2.47 9.82 -5.78
N SER A 273 2.17 11.01 -5.25
CA SER A 273 2.47 11.32 -3.85
C SER A 273 1.47 10.61 -2.93
N VAL A 274 1.98 9.95 -1.88
CA VAL A 274 1.12 9.18 -0.96
C VAL A 274 0.25 10.10 -0.12
N GLN A 275 -1.06 9.87 -0.20
CA GLN A 275 -2.10 10.59 0.53
C GLN A 275 -2.79 9.65 1.52
N LEU A 276 -3.04 10.12 2.74
CA LEU A 276 -3.86 9.41 3.71
C LEU A 276 -5.34 9.73 3.49
N TYR A 277 -6.18 8.70 3.54
CA TYR A 277 -7.62 8.75 3.41
C TYR A 277 -8.29 8.03 4.58
N GLU A 278 -9.46 8.50 4.95
CA GLU A 278 -10.44 7.73 5.72
C GLU A 278 -11.37 7.00 4.76
N ILE A 279 -11.61 5.71 5.00
CA ILE A 279 -12.45 4.87 4.16
C ILE A 279 -13.76 4.57 4.90
N ASP A 280 -14.89 4.88 4.27
CA ASP A 280 -16.19 4.44 4.78
C ASP A 280 -16.40 2.96 4.46
N LEU A 281 -16.37 2.10 5.50
CA LEU A 281 -16.46 0.64 5.34
C LEU A 281 -17.81 0.15 4.78
N LYS A 282 -18.85 1.00 4.77
CA LYS A 282 -20.19 0.63 4.28
C LYS A 282 -20.36 0.90 2.79
N SER A 283 -19.78 1.98 2.30
CA SER A 283 -19.93 2.47 0.93
C SER A 283 -18.66 2.36 0.09
N GLY A 284 -17.51 2.16 0.73
CA GLY A 284 -16.19 2.15 0.11
C GLY A 284 -15.63 3.54 -0.19
N ARG A 285 -16.34 4.64 0.08
CA ARG A 285 -15.87 5.99 -0.29
C ARG A 285 -14.65 6.41 0.53
N ALA A 286 -13.63 6.94 -0.16
CA ALA A 286 -12.45 7.53 0.46
C ALA A 286 -12.60 9.04 0.64
N THR A 287 -12.27 9.55 1.82
CA THR A 287 -12.20 10.98 2.14
C THR A 287 -10.75 11.35 2.45
N ARG A 288 -10.17 12.25 1.65
CA ARG A 288 -8.76 12.66 1.82
C ARG A 288 -8.56 13.36 3.16
N ILE A 289 -7.54 12.97 3.90
CA ILE A 289 -7.06 13.64 5.12
C ILE A 289 -5.87 14.55 4.80
N GLY A 290 -4.83 14.03 4.15
CA GLY A 290 -3.63 14.82 3.80
C GLY A 290 -2.46 13.97 3.33
N ARG A 291 -1.41 14.63 2.82
CA ARG A 291 -0.18 13.98 2.36
C ARG A 291 0.56 13.35 3.54
N VAL A 292 1.03 12.11 3.37
CA VAL A 292 1.86 11.42 4.36
C VAL A 292 3.30 11.92 4.22
N ALA A 293 3.85 12.52 5.27
CA ALA A 293 5.20 13.08 5.27
C ALA A 293 5.49 13.96 4.03
N ASP A 294 6.51 13.60 3.26
CA ASP A 294 6.89 14.22 1.99
C ASP A 294 6.17 13.62 0.76
N GLY A 295 5.33 12.61 0.95
CA GLY A 295 4.56 11.92 -0.08
C GLY A 295 5.34 10.81 -0.78
N GLN A 296 6.49 10.39 -0.25
CA GLN A 296 7.24 9.26 -0.82
C GLN A 296 6.46 7.93 -0.74
N PRO A 297 6.76 6.94 -1.61
CA PRO A 297 6.11 5.63 -1.55
C PRO A 297 6.35 4.92 -0.21
N LEU A 298 5.37 4.12 0.19
CA LEU A 298 5.40 3.35 1.42
C LEU A 298 5.49 1.84 1.14
N ARG A 299 5.69 1.07 2.20
CA ARG A 299 5.66 -0.40 2.23
C ARG A 299 4.57 -0.95 3.14
N GLY A 300 3.89 -0.10 3.91
CA GLY A 300 2.86 -0.49 4.84
C GLY A 300 2.51 0.65 5.80
N ILE A 301 1.31 0.58 6.36
CA ILE A 301 0.86 1.40 7.49
C ILE A 301 0.29 0.46 8.55
N ALA A 302 0.35 0.86 9.81
CA ALA A 302 -0.33 0.18 10.92
C ALA A 302 -0.76 1.23 11.96
N ILE A 303 -1.95 1.10 12.50
CA ILE A 303 -2.54 1.97 13.51
C ILE A 303 -2.17 1.40 14.88
N GLU A 304 -1.62 2.24 15.75
CA GLU A 304 -1.26 1.82 17.10
C GLU A 304 -2.54 1.51 17.92
N PRO A 305 -2.57 0.39 18.67
CA PRO A 305 -3.68 0.03 19.57
C PRO A 305 -3.77 0.89 20.84
#